data_AF-A0A937MPN6-F1
#
_entry.id   AF-A0A937MPN6-F1
#
_cell.length_a   1.000
_cell.length_b   1.000
_cell.length_c   1.000
_cell.angle_alpha   90.00
_cell.angle_beta   90.00
_cell.angle_gamma   90.00
#
_symmetry.space_group_name_H-M   'P 1'
#
loop_
_entity.id
_entity.type
_entity.pdbx_description
1 polymer ?
#
loop_
_entity_poly.entity_id
_entity_poly.type
_entity_poly.pdbx_seq_one_letter_code
_entity_poly.pdbx_strand_id
1 'polypeptide(L)'
;MSDDYPVYGPQVQRPLRVRVLRVASVGLALAGLILLYLYSVNRDIPLVRVDSITPTMNFATVRIAGEVTRDAYVFQSGGMVFNLHDGSGEIAVMGGRAQAEALENSGRLPHRGDRVEVSGSLSVSADQEVKLRMQSAEQLVLQRKRAPSAAPGLSQVRLADITAAQKDQQVLVTGILKEVNVPGPGSKAPYVLTLEQDGAELEVIFWDKVFQGLERKLPMPGKTISALGRVDVYKEKIQLKVWEPSDLREVTETKPPVSDGAITPVAEITSAQKGSVFTVVGTLGEPRSIPGGVIYPIADDSGEMVVLFWDKKVSGEERDALESGICLRVTAPLVVYKGTLELVPEDVGAFRVEESK
;
A
#
# COMPACT_ATOMS: atom_id res chain seq x y z
N MET A 1 -47.56 -74.63 63.48
CA MET A 1 -47.33 -74.95 62.06
C MET A 1 -47.75 -73.69 61.31
N SER A 2 -46.81 -72.79 61.00
CA SER A 2 -46.06 -72.77 59.72
C SER A 2 -47.04 -72.76 58.54
N ASP A 3 -47.14 -71.73 57.71
CA ASP A 3 -46.06 -70.97 57.10
C ASP A 3 -46.48 -69.55 56.71
N ASP A 4 -45.63 -68.59 57.05
CA ASP A 4 -45.66 -67.22 56.54
C ASP A 4 -44.46 -67.09 55.59
N TYR A 5 -44.68 -67.21 54.28
CA TYR A 5 -43.65 -66.97 53.26
C TYR A 5 -43.98 -65.69 52.50
N PRO A 6 -43.13 -64.65 52.56
CA PRO A 6 -43.22 -63.53 51.65
C PRO A 6 -42.73 -63.98 50.27
N VAL A 7 -43.65 -64.10 49.32
CA VAL A 7 -43.31 -64.32 47.91
C VAL A 7 -42.68 -63.04 47.36
N TYR A 8 -41.36 -62.97 47.37
CA TYR A 8 -40.60 -62.02 46.57
C TYR A 8 -40.64 -62.47 45.10
N GLY A 9 -41.68 -62.04 44.39
CA GLY A 9 -41.70 -62.11 42.92
C GLY A 9 -40.75 -61.05 42.34
N PRO A 10 -39.81 -61.40 41.43
CA PRO A 10 -38.95 -60.42 40.81
C PRO A 10 -39.82 -59.43 40.02
N GLN A 11 -39.69 -58.13 40.33
CA GLN A 11 -40.34 -57.10 39.54
C GLN A 11 -39.76 -57.14 38.12
N VAL A 12 -40.50 -57.74 37.20
CA VAL A 12 -40.12 -57.82 35.79
C VAL A 12 -40.12 -56.41 35.23
N GLN A 13 -38.92 -55.84 35.12
CA GLN A 13 -38.71 -54.55 34.45
C GLN A 13 -39.21 -54.68 33.01
N ARG A 14 -40.13 -53.80 32.61
CA ARG A 14 -40.69 -53.78 31.25
C ARG A 14 -39.52 -53.71 30.25
N PRO A 15 -39.44 -54.61 29.25
CA PRO A 15 -38.35 -54.57 28.28
C PRO A 15 -38.43 -53.24 27.53
N LEU A 16 -37.35 -52.46 27.58
CA LEU A 16 -37.21 -51.27 26.76
C LEU A 16 -37.47 -51.67 25.31
N ARG A 17 -38.48 -51.04 24.68
CA ARG A 17 -38.84 -51.32 23.30
C ARG A 17 -37.62 -51.01 22.43
N VAL A 18 -37.15 -52.00 21.66
CA VAL A 18 -35.96 -51.92 20.78
C VAL A 18 -35.97 -50.67 19.86
N ARG A 19 -37.16 -50.19 19.48
CA ARG A 19 -37.31 -48.93 18.71
C ARG A 19 -36.79 -47.70 19.45
N VAL A 20 -37.00 -47.61 20.76
CA VAL A 20 -36.52 -46.49 21.60
C VAL A 20 -34.99 -46.49 21.66
N LEU A 21 -34.38 -47.67 21.84
CA LEU A 21 -32.93 -47.83 21.82
C LEU A 21 -32.31 -47.41 20.48
N ARG A 22 -32.93 -47.80 19.35
CA ARG A 22 -32.45 -47.39 18.01
C ARG A 22 -32.53 -45.89 17.78
N VAL A 23 -33.61 -45.24 18.21
CA VAL A 23 -33.75 -43.79 18.06
C VAL A 23 -32.77 -43.06 18.97
N ALA A 24 -32.59 -43.54 20.22
CA ALA A 24 -31.63 -42.97 21.16
C ALA A 24 -30.18 -43.10 20.66
N SER A 25 -29.79 -44.23 20.05
CA SER A 25 -28.44 -44.41 19.50
C SER A 25 -28.15 -43.48 18.33
N VAL A 26 -29.14 -43.25 17.45
CA VAL A 26 -29.01 -42.31 16.33
C VAL A 26 -28.92 -40.87 16.86
N GLY A 27 -29.74 -40.52 17.85
CA GLY A 27 -29.68 -39.21 18.50
C GLY A 27 -28.33 -38.95 19.17
N LEU A 28 -27.78 -39.94 19.88
CA LEU A 28 -26.46 -39.84 20.51
C LEU A 28 -25.34 -39.68 19.48
N ALA A 29 -25.39 -40.43 18.37
CA ALA A 29 -24.40 -40.32 17.30
C ALA A 29 -24.44 -38.94 16.62
N LEU A 30 -25.63 -38.41 16.35
CA LEU A 30 -25.80 -37.06 15.81
C LEU A 30 -25.32 -35.99 16.79
N ALA A 31 -25.68 -36.10 18.07
CA ALA A 31 -25.21 -35.19 19.11
C ALA A 31 -23.68 -35.22 19.25
N GLY A 32 -23.08 -36.42 19.22
CA GLY A 32 -21.63 -36.60 19.23
C GLY A 32 -20.96 -35.94 18.02
N LEU A 33 -21.53 -36.11 16.82
CA LEU A 33 -21.02 -35.48 15.60
C LEU A 33 -21.13 -33.95 15.65
N ILE A 34 -22.24 -33.42 16.17
CA ILE A 34 -22.44 -31.98 16.38
C ILE A 34 -21.42 -31.44 17.37
N LEU A 35 -21.18 -32.13 18.48
CA LEU A 35 -20.17 -31.74 19.47
C LEU A 35 -18.75 -31.78 18.89
N LEU A 36 -18.42 -32.79 18.09
CA LEU A 36 -17.15 -32.87 17.36
C LEU A 36 -17.00 -31.74 16.34
N TYR A 37 -18.06 -31.41 15.62
CA TYR A 37 -18.09 -30.29 14.68
C TYR A 37 -17.87 -28.96 15.40
N LEU A 38 -18.61 -28.69 16.47
CA LEU A 38 -18.46 -27.48 17.29
C LEU A 38 -17.05 -27.38 17.89
N TYR A 39 -16.51 -28.49 18.40
CA TYR A 39 -15.15 -28.55 18.91
C TYR A 39 -14.09 -28.28 17.81
N SER A 40 -14.33 -28.80 16.60
CA SER A 40 -13.42 -28.58 15.47
C SER A 40 -13.45 -27.15 14.95
N VAL A 41 -14.61 -26.50 14.94
CA VAL A 41 -14.76 -25.12 14.45
C VAL A 41 -14.22 -24.11 15.45
N ASN A 42 -14.31 -24.38 16.75
CA ASN A 42 -13.95 -23.44 17.80
C ASN A 42 -12.52 -23.62 18.35
N ARG A 43 -11.65 -24.34 17.63
CA ARG A 43 -10.29 -24.62 18.05
C ARG A 43 -9.35 -23.52 17.57
N ASP A 44 -8.85 -22.71 18.50
CA ASP A 44 -7.84 -21.70 18.20
C ASP A 44 -6.51 -22.36 17.82
N ILE A 45 -5.89 -21.87 16.73
CA ILE A 45 -4.57 -22.34 16.32
C ILE A 45 -3.53 -21.79 17.30
N PRO A 46 -2.71 -22.65 17.94
CA PRO A 46 -1.77 -22.21 18.96
C PRO A 46 -0.67 -21.32 18.36
N LEU A 47 -0.38 -20.21 19.03
CA LEU A 47 0.76 -19.35 18.72
C LEU A 47 2.04 -20.00 19.27
N VAL A 48 2.99 -20.32 18.39
CA VAL A 48 4.22 -21.07 18.71
C VAL A 48 5.44 -20.23 18.33
N ARG A 49 6.49 -20.29 19.16
CA ARG A 49 7.79 -19.66 18.86
C ARG A 49 8.67 -20.59 18.04
N VAL A 50 9.48 -20.04 17.15
CA VAL A 50 10.36 -20.81 16.24
C VAL A 50 11.35 -21.69 17.03
N ASP A 51 11.94 -21.17 18.10
CA ASP A 51 12.87 -21.91 18.97
C ASP A 51 12.25 -23.09 19.73
N SER A 52 10.93 -23.09 19.89
CA SER A 52 10.17 -24.11 20.62
C SER A 52 9.69 -25.26 19.72
N ILE A 53 9.96 -25.20 18.41
CA ILE A 53 9.51 -26.22 17.46
C ILE A 53 10.35 -27.49 17.62
N THR A 54 9.70 -28.58 18.01
CA THR A 54 10.35 -29.90 18.12
C THR A 54 10.08 -30.76 16.89
N PRO A 55 10.93 -31.76 16.59
CA PRO A 55 10.68 -32.71 15.50
C PRO A 55 9.35 -33.48 15.62
N THR A 56 8.84 -33.64 16.84
CA THR A 56 7.52 -34.28 17.10
C THR A 56 6.34 -33.42 16.65
N MET A 57 6.55 -32.13 16.35
CA MET A 57 5.54 -31.21 15.82
C MET A 57 5.45 -31.25 14.29
N ASN A 58 6.10 -32.20 13.63
CA ASN A 58 5.96 -32.37 12.18
C ASN A 58 4.48 -32.57 11.82
N PHE A 59 4.01 -31.83 10.81
CA PHE A 59 2.61 -31.72 10.38
C PHE A 59 1.65 -31.05 11.37
N ALA A 60 2.12 -30.52 12.50
CA ALA A 60 1.27 -29.75 13.40
C ALA A 60 0.85 -28.42 12.75
N THR A 61 -0.43 -28.06 12.90
CA THR A 61 -0.92 -26.75 12.51
C THR A 61 -0.62 -25.76 13.62
N VAL A 62 0.16 -24.74 13.31
CA VAL A 62 0.59 -23.70 14.25
C VAL A 62 0.38 -22.32 13.65
N ARG A 63 0.39 -21.33 14.53
CA ARG A 63 0.40 -19.92 14.17
C ARG A 63 1.73 -19.32 14.63
N ILE A 64 2.37 -18.54 13.78
CA ILE A 64 3.64 -17.87 14.08
C ILE A 64 3.47 -16.40 13.73
N ALA A 65 3.78 -15.52 14.69
CA ALA A 65 3.78 -14.08 14.48
C ALA A 65 5.22 -13.56 14.53
N GLY A 66 5.61 -12.77 13.56
CA GLY A 66 6.97 -12.26 13.46
C GLY A 66 7.10 -11.14 12.44
N GLU A 67 8.35 -10.75 12.20
CA GLU A 67 8.73 -9.76 11.20
C GLU A 67 9.34 -10.44 9.98
N VAL A 68 8.93 -10.01 8.79
CA VAL A 68 9.45 -10.55 7.54
C VAL A 68 10.89 -10.09 7.36
N THR A 69 11.84 -11.03 7.32
CA THR A 69 13.27 -10.72 7.17
C THR A 69 13.69 -10.61 5.71
N ARG A 70 12.95 -11.26 4.80
CA ARG A 70 13.19 -11.25 3.35
C ARG A 70 11.87 -11.15 2.59
N ASP A 71 11.87 -10.35 1.54
CA ASP A 71 10.71 -10.17 0.66
C ASP A 71 10.18 -11.51 0.13
N ALA A 72 8.87 -11.58 -0.07
CA ALA A 72 8.25 -12.72 -0.71
C ALA A 72 8.76 -12.91 -2.14
N TYR A 73 9.34 -14.08 -2.39
CA TYR A 73 9.78 -14.50 -3.70
C TYR A 73 8.78 -15.47 -4.31
N VAL A 74 8.20 -15.09 -5.45
CA VAL A 74 7.32 -15.95 -6.25
C VAL A 74 8.17 -16.68 -7.29
N PHE A 75 8.14 -18.02 -7.25
CA PHE A 75 8.86 -18.86 -8.19
C PHE A 75 8.17 -18.85 -9.56
N GLN A 76 8.94 -19.07 -10.64
CA GLN A 76 8.37 -19.28 -11.98
C GLN A 76 7.42 -20.48 -12.06
N SER A 77 7.60 -21.48 -11.18
CA SER A 77 6.68 -22.63 -11.03
C SER A 77 5.34 -22.26 -10.39
N GLY A 78 5.21 -21.05 -9.84
CA GLY A 78 3.98 -20.48 -9.30
C GLY A 78 3.93 -20.40 -7.77
N GLY A 79 4.75 -21.15 -7.02
CA GLY A 79 4.76 -21.05 -5.56
C GLY A 79 5.37 -19.76 -5.02
N MET A 80 5.30 -19.53 -3.70
CA MET A 80 5.98 -18.42 -3.04
C MET A 80 6.75 -18.88 -1.80
N VAL A 81 7.83 -18.17 -1.46
CA VAL A 81 8.56 -18.32 -0.20
C VAL A 81 8.92 -16.95 0.38
N PHE A 82 8.85 -16.83 1.70
CA PHE A 82 9.43 -15.70 2.44
C PHE A 82 9.94 -16.18 3.79
N ASN A 83 10.76 -15.34 4.44
CA ASN A 83 11.32 -15.66 5.74
C ASN A 83 10.70 -14.77 6.82
N LEU A 84 10.44 -15.38 7.97
CA LEU A 84 9.84 -14.75 9.14
C LEU A 84 10.75 -14.93 10.34
N HIS A 85 10.97 -13.87 11.12
CA HIS A 85 11.69 -13.93 12.39
C HIS A 85 10.79 -13.47 13.54
N ASP A 86 10.61 -14.32 14.54
CA ASP A 86 9.71 -14.08 15.68
C ASP A 86 10.44 -13.54 16.93
N GLY A 87 11.75 -13.24 16.81
CA GLY A 87 12.62 -12.86 17.91
C GLY A 87 13.38 -14.02 18.54
N SER A 88 12.99 -15.27 18.23
CA SER A 88 13.60 -16.50 18.74
C SER A 88 14.38 -17.27 17.68
N GLY A 89 13.94 -17.18 16.43
CA GLY A 89 14.57 -17.81 15.28
C GLY A 89 13.94 -17.38 13.97
N GLU A 90 14.53 -17.82 12.87
CA GLU A 90 14.04 -17.57 11.53
C GLU A 90 13.38 -18.84 10.96
N ILE A 91 12.22 -18.70 10.32
CA ILE A 91 11.52 -19.79 9.67
C ILE A 91 11.14 -19.41 8.24
N ALA A 92 11.29 -20.35 7.31
CA ALA A 92 10.83 -20.19 5.94
C ALA A 92 9.35 -20.57 5.83
N VAL A 93 8.56 -19.64 5.30
CA VAL A 93 7.12 -19.82 5.03
C VAL A 93 6.94 -20.06 3.54
N MET A 94 6.30 -21.16 3.18
CA MET A 94 6.02 -21.56 1.80
C MET A 94 4.52 -21.55 1.51
N GLY A 95 4.15 -20.94 0.38
CA GLY A 95 2.82 -20.99 -0.20
C GLY A 95 2.87 -21.67 -1.57
N GLY A 96 1.81 -22.40 -1.91
CA GLY A 96 1.62 -22.92 -3.26
C GLY A 96 1.18 -21.84 -4.25
N ARG A 97 0.88 -22.26 -5.48
CA ARG A 97 0.52 -21.36 -6.58
C ARG A 97 -0.74 -20.55 -6.31
N ALA A 98 -1.80 -21.21 -5.88
CA ALA A 98 -3.06 -20.54 -5.58
C ALA A 98 -2.89 -19.46 -4.49
N GLN A 99 -2.02 -19.69 -3.52
CA GLN A 99 -1.75 -18.73 -2.44
C GLN A 99 -0.94 -17.54 -2.95
N ALA A 100 0.09 -17.78 -3.76
CA ALA A 100 0.89 -16.72 -4.37
C ALA A 100 0.03 -15.81 -5.24
N GLU A 101 -0.76 -16.38 -6.17
CA GLU A 101 -1.66 -15.64 -7.05
C GLU A 101 -2.72 -14.86 -6.27
N ALA A 102 -3.33 -15.45 -5.23
CA ALA A 102 -4.33 -14.76 -4.41
C ALA A 102 -3.74 -13.59 -3.61
N LEU A 103 -2.52 -13.73 -3.09
CA LEU A 103 -1.83 -12.66 -2.37
C LEU A 103 -1.32 -11.55 -3.31
N GLU A 104 -0.85 -11.90 -4.50
CA GLU A 104 -0.45 -10.94 -5.54
C GLU A 104 -1.65 -10.12 -6.01
N ASN A 105 -2.75 -10.77 -6.39
CA ASN A 105 -3.98 -10.11 -6.85
C ASN A 105 -4.63 -9.22 -5.79
N SER A 106 -4.42 -9.51 -4.52
CA SER A 106 -4.92 -8.69 -3.41
C SER A 106 -3.91 -7.68 -2.88
N GLY A 107 -2.71 -7.58 -3.47
CA GLY A 107 -1.66 -6.65 -3.03
C GLY A 107 -1.16 -6.93 -1.60
N ARG A 108 -1.24 -8.19 -1.15
CA ARG A 108 -0.93 -8.65 0.21
C ARG A 108 0.36 -9.46 0.30
N LEU A 109 1.22 -9.40 -0.72
CA LEU A 109 2.53 -10.03 -0.66
C LEU A 109 3.36 -9.41 0.49
N PRO A 110 3.92 -10.21 1.41
CA PRO A 110 4.76 -9.71 2.49
C PRO A 110 6.07 -9.13 1.98
N HIS A 111 6.43 -7.95 2.48
CA HIS A 111 7.71 -7.31 2.25
C HIS A 111 8.55 -7.30 3.52
N ARG A 112 9.87 -7.20 3.37
CA ARG A 112 10.79 -7.07 4.50
C ARG A 112 10.37 -5.92 5.42
N GLY A 113 10.30 -6.20 6.73
CA GLY A 113 9.85 -5.26 7.74
C GLY A 113 8.34 -5.31 8.03
N ASP A 114 7.54 -6.00 7.20
CA ASP A 114 6.13 -6.23 7.54
C ASP A 114 6.04 -7.15 8.76
N ARG A 115 5.16 -6.81 9.70
CA ARG A 115 4.77 -7.71 10.78
C ARG A 115 3.62 -8.57 10.28
N VAL A 116 3.80 -9.88 10.31
CA VAL A 116 2.83 -10.83 9.80
C VAL A 116 2.57 -11.93 10.82
N GLU A 117 1.36 -12.44 10.77
CA GLU A 117 0.94 -13.62 11.50
C GLU A 117 0.53 -14.69 10.48
N VAL A 118 1.21 -15.82 10.50
CA VAL A 118 1.02 -16.90 9.53
C VAL A 118 0.54 -18.13 10.27
N SER A 119 -0.58 -18.69 9.82
CA SER A 119 -1.02 -20.02 10.21
C SER A 119 -0.67 -21.03 9.13
N GLY A 120 -0.21 -22.21 9.53
CA GLY A 120 0.17 -23.23 8.57
C GLY A 120 0.58 -24.53 9.23
N SER A 121 0.85 -25.54 8.40
CA SER A 121 1.36 -26.83 8.86
C SER A 121 2.88 -26.81 8.88
N LEU A 122 3.47 -27.21 10.00
CA LEU A 122 4.91 -27.39 10.11
C LEU A 122 5.36 -28.60 9.26
N SER A 123 6.50 -28.43 8.61
CA SER A 123 7.21 -29.49 7.91
C SER A 123 8.61 -29.53 8.50
N VAL A 124 8.91 -30.56 9.27
CA VAL A 124 10.25 -30.79 9.84
C VAL A 124 10.90 -31.90 9.03
N SER A 125 11.99 -31.57 8.34
CA SER A 125 12.79 -32.54 7.57
C SER A 125 13.73 -33.34 8.47
N ALA A 126 14.28 -34.45 7.95
CA ALA A 126 15.28 -35.27 8.65
C ALA A 126 16.51 -34.47 9.09
N ASP A 127 16.89 -33.45 8.31
CA ASP A 127 18.03 -32.56 8.59
C ASP A 127 17.69 -31.41 9.56
N GLN A 128 16.59 -31.52 10.32
CA GLN A 128 16.08 -30.49 11.24
C GLN A 128 15.71 -29.14 10.60
N GLU A 129 15.65 -29.05 9.27
CA GLU A 129 15.05 -27.89 8.61
C GLU A 129 13.55 -27.83 8.93
N VAL A 130 13.15 -26.75 9.59
CA VAL A 130 11.74 -26.45 9.89
C VAL A 130 11.22 -25.46 8.87
N LYS A 131 10.11 -25.80 8.22
CA LYS A 131 9.41 -24.93 7.27
C LYS A 131 7.93 -24.87 7.61
N LEU A 132 7.32 -23.71 7.43
CA LEU A 132 5.88 -23.54 7.59
C LEU A 132 5.22 -23.58 6.22
N ARG A 133 4.24 -24.46 6.02
CA ARG A 133 3.44 -24.51 4.79
C ARG A 133 2.07 -23.87 5.02
N MET A 134 1.81 -22.82 4.27
CA MET A 134 0.51 -22.15 4.25
C MET A 134 -0.42 -22.86 3.26
N GLN A 135 -1.65 -23.14 3.70
CA GLN A 135 -2.67 -23.83 2.91
C GLN A 135 -3.64 -22.86 2.23
N SER A 136 -3.81 -21.65 2.74
CA SER A 136 -4.67 -20.60 2.16
C SER A 136 -4.06 -19.21 2.36
N ALA A 137 -4.29 -18.29 1.42
CA ALA A 137 -3.88 -16.89 1.54
C ALA A 137 -4.51 -16.17 2.76
N GLU A 138 -5.65 -16.66 3.24
CA GLU A 138 -6.32 -16.14 4.45
C GLU A 138 -5.55 -16.43 5.73
N GLN A 139 -4.69 -17.46 5.72
CA GLN A 139 -3.87 -17.83 6.87
C GLN A 139 -2.69 -16.87 7.08
N LEU A 140 -2.43 -15.96 6.15
CA LEU A 140 -1.50 -14.86 6.30
C LEU A 140 -2.26 -13.59 6.70
N VAL A 141 -2.10 -13.15 7.94
CA VAL A 141 -2.62 -11.87 8.42
C VAL A 141 -1.47 -10.86 8.42
N LEU A 142 -1.53 -9.88 7.52
CA LEU A 142 -0.57 -8.80 7.48
C LEU A 142 -0.97 -7.76 8.54
N GLN A 143 -0.23 -7.71 9.65
CA GLN A 143 -0.40 -6.68 10.67
C GLN A 143 0.49 -5.49 10.34
N ARG A 144 0.15 -4.75 9.28
CA ARG A 144 0.78 -3.46 9.01
C ARG A 144 0.47 -2.56 10.21
N LYS A 145 1.49 -2.17 10.98
CA LYS A 145 1.35 -1.28 12.13
C LYS A 145 0.67 0.00 11.62
N ARG A 146 -0.63 0.11 11.88
CA ARG A 146 -1.46 1.24 11.46
C ARG A 146 -1.02 2.45 12.29
N ALA A 147 -0.12 3.26 11.75
CA ALA A 147 -0.11 4.68 12.08
C ALA A 147 -1.40 5.27 11.49
N PRO A 148 -2.17 6.08 12.25
CA PRO A 148 -3.36 6.71 11.71
C PRO A 148 -2.98 7.70 10.62
N SER A 149 -3.69 7.64 9.49
CA SER A 149 -3.92 8.73 8.54
C SER A 149 -2.72 9.62 8.19
N ALA A 150 -1.80 9.07 7.43
CA ALA A 150 -1.41 9.68 6.16
C ALA A 150 -1.28 8.49 5.20
N ALA A 151 -1.57 8.68 3.90
CA ALA A 151 -0.93 7.83 2.90
C ALA A 151 0.55 7.70 3.28
N PRO A 152 1.25 6.56 3.10
CA PRO A 152 2.69 6.60 3.20
C PRO A 152 3.12 7.69 2.21
N GLY A 153 3.47 8.85 2.76
CA GLY A 153 4.17 9.87 2.05
C GLY A 153 5.46 9.18 1.73
N LEU A 154 5.51 8.59 0.55
CA LEU A 154 6.75 8.19 -0.07
C LEU A 154 7.65 9.40 0.13
N SER A 155 8.68 9.25 0.95
CA SER A 155 9.57 10.37 1.21
C SER A 155 10.21 10.67 -0.13
N GLN A 156 9.77 11.77 -0.74
CA GLN A 156 10.34 12.21 -1.99
C GLN A 156 11.74 12.69 -1.65
N VAL A 157 12.74 11.92 -2.09
CA VAL A 157 14.15 12.22 -1.84
C VAL A 157 14.71 12.80 -3.13
N ARG A 158 15.45 13.89 -3.02
CA ARG A 158 16.19 14.44 -4.17
C ARG A 158 17.30 13.48 -4.55
N LEU A 159 17.61 13.38 -5.84
CA LEU A 159 18.70 12.49 -6.30
C LEU A 159 20.03 12.74 -5.58
N ALA A 160 20.36 14.01 -5.27
CA ALA A 160 21.57 14.39 -4.55
C ALA A 160 21.62 13.96 -3.08
N ASP A 161 20.46 13.74 -2.44
CA ASP A 161 20.35 13.43 -1.01
C ASP A 161 20.38 11.92 -0.74
N ILE A 162 20.44 11.10 -1.79
CA ILE A 162 20.45 9.64 -1.67
C ILE A 162 21.87 9.19 -1.31
N THR A 163 21.97 8.49 -0.19
CA THR A 163 23.26 8.03 0.35
C THR A 163 23.26 6.52 0.56
N ALA A 164 24.45 5.93 0.60
CA ALA A 164 24.63 4.51 0.91
C ALA A 164 24.06 4.10 2.28
N ALA A 165 23.89 5.05 3.21
CA ALA A 165 23.27 4.81 4.51
C ALA A 165 21.78 4.45 4.40
N GLN A 166 21.12 4.82 3.30
CA GLN A 166 19.72 4.50 3.02
C GLN A 166 19.57 3.14 2.32
N LYS A 167 20.63 2.31 2.26
CA LYS A 167 20.54 0.98 1.68
C LYS A 167 19.36 0.21 2.27
N ASP A 168 18.64 -0.47 1.39
CA ASP A 168 17.40 -1.19 1.65
C ASP A 168 16.16 -0.33 1.95
N GLN A 169 16.28 1.01 1.98
CA GLN A 169 15.12 1.90 2.14
C GLN A 169 14.43 2.17 0.81
N GLN A 170 13.10 2.24 0.85
CA GLN A 170 12.27 2.60 -0.29
C GLN A 170 12.10 4.12 -0.36
N VAL A 171 12.46 4.72 -1.49
CA VAL A 171 12.43 6.16 -1.74
C VAL A 171 11.72 6.45 -3.05
N LEU A 172 11.04 7.59 -3.10
CA LEU A 172 10.48 8.13 -4.33
C LEU A 172 11.42 9.21 -4.85
N VAL A 173 11.84 9.07 -6.10
CA VAL A 173 12.71 10.04 -6.76
C VAL A 173 12.03 10.59 -7.99
N THR A 174 12.37 11.82 -8.35
CA THR A 174 11.88 12.44 -9.59
C THR A 174 13.06 13.05 -10.31
N GLY A 175 13.23 12.74 -11.58
CA GLY A 175 14.34 13.27 -12.37
C GLY A 175 14.05 13.20 -13.87
N ILE A 176 14.81 13.97 -14.63
CA ILE A 176 14.78 13.95 -16.09
C ILE A 176 15.55 12.72 -16.55
N LEU A 177 14.93 11.91 -17.40
CA LEU A 177 15.57 10.74 -17.98
C LEU A 177 16.66 11.16 -18.98
N LYS A 178 17.92 10.95 -18.64
CA LYS A 178 19.06 11.28 -19.50
C LYS A 178 19.35 10.18 -20.51
N GLU A 179 19.39 8.94 -20.04
CA GLU A 179 19.82 7.79 -20.84
C GLU A 179 19.03 6.54 -20.47
N VAL A 180 18.83 5.67 -21.46
CA VAL A 180 18.18 4.36 -21.32
C VAL A 180 19.12 3.30 -21.87
N ASN A 181 19.65 2.46 -20.98
CA ASN A 181 20.51 1.34 -21.36
C ASN A 181 19.70 0.04 -21.33
N VAL A 182 19.55 -0.56 -22.50
CA VAL A 182 18.79 -1.79 -22.72
C VAL A 182 19.75 -2.98 -22.75
N PRO A 183 19.52 -4.04 -21.96
CA PRO A 183 20.35 -5.23 -22.00
C PRO A 183 20.24 -5.92 -23.37
N GLY A 184 21.37 -6.44 -23.87
CA GLY A 184 21.40 -7.15 -25.15
C GLY A 184 20.51 -8.41 -25.17
N PRO A 185 20.08 -8.88 -26.36
CA PRO A 185 19.20 -10.05 -26.47
C PRO A 185 19.78 -11.28 -25.77
N GLY A 186 19.04 -11.87 -24.85
CA GLY A 186 19.47 -13.06 -24.08
C GLY A 186 20.42 -12.76 -22.91
N SER A 187 20.72 -11.49 -22.62
CA SER A 187 21.52 -11.10 -21.45
C SER A 187 20.73 -11.25 -20.14
N LYS A 188 21.41 -11.59 -19.06
CA LYS A 188 20.87 -11.57 -17.68
C LYS A 188 21.04 -10.19 -17.01
N ALA A 189 21.50 -9.19 -17.76
CA ALA A 189 21.70 -7.84 -17.25
C ALA A 189 20.35 -7.12 -17.02
N PRO A 190 20.27 -6.22 -16.04
CA PRO A 190 19.09 -5.37 -15.84
C PRO A 190 19.00 -4.28 -16.91
N TYR A 191 17.80 -3.71 -17.04
CA TYR A 191 17.58 -2.42 -17.67
C TYR A 191 18.05 -1.32 -16.73
N VAL A 192 18.71 -0.30 -17.27
CA VAL A 192 19.22 0.84 -16.49
C VAL A 192 18.72 2.14 -17.10
N LEU A 193 18.07 2.97 -16.28
CA LEU A 193 17.67 4.33 -16.61
C LEU A 193 18.54 5.30 -15.82
N THR A 194 19.16 6.26 -16.48
CA THR A 194 19.92 7.31 -15.79
C THR A 194 19.00 8.52 -15.61
N LEU A 195 18.61 8.81 -14.38
CA LEU A 195 17.84 10.00 -14.04
C LEU A 195 18.78 11.12 -13.61
N GLU A 196 18.49 12.35 -14.02
CA GLU A 196 19.21 13.57 -13.64
C GLU A 196 18.27 14.58 -12.97
N GLN A 197 18.69 15.15 -11.85
CA GLN A 197 17.96 16.18 -11.12
C GLN A 197 18.96 17.15 -10.51
N ASP A 198 18.89 18.44 -10.86
CA ASP A 198 19.76 19.50 -10.35
C ASP A 198 21.27 19.19 -10.47
N GLY A 199 21.66 18.48 -11.54
CA GLY A 199 23.05 18.07 -11.81
C GLY A 199 23.52 16.80 -11.07
N ALA A 200 22.66 16.18 -10.26
CA ALA A 200 22.91 14.86 -9.68
C ALA A 200 22.32 13.75 -10.55
N GLU A 201 23.07 12.68 -10.74
CA GLU A 201 22.66 11.50 -11.53
C GLU A 201 22.42 10.28 -10.64
N LEU A 202 21.40 9.49 -10.97
CA LEU A 202 21.12 8.21 -10.31
C LEU A 202 20.71 7.15 -11.33
N GLU A 203 21.31 5.96 -11.20
CA GLU A 203 20.94 4.78 -11.99
C GLU A 203 19.72 4.09 -11.36
N VAL A 204 18.61 4.03 -12.10
CA VAL A 204 17.41 3.26 -11.75
C VAL A 204 17.44 1.95 -12.52
N ILE A 205 17.43 0.84 -11.79
CA ILE A 205 17.57 -0.51 -12.34
C ILE A 205 16.28 -1.33 -12.18
N PHE A 206 15.93 -2.07 -13.23
CA PHE A 206 14.83 -3.04 -13.18
C PHE A 206 15.07 -4.24 -14.12
N TRP A 207 14.29 -5.29 -13.93
CA TRP A 207 14.41 -6.55 -14.68
C TRP A 207 13.29 -6.70 -15.71
N ASP A 208 13.43 -7.72 -16.57
CA ASP A 208 12.50 -8.02 -17.66
C ASP A 208 11.03 -8.10 -17.22
N LYS A 209 10.73 -8.53 -15.98
CA LYS A 209 9.36 -8.49 -15.42
C LYS A 209 8.74 -7.09 -15.49
N VAL A 210 9.49 -6.06 -15.08
CA VAL A 210 9.05 -4.66 -15.09
C VAL A 210 8.92 -4.17 -16.53
N PHE A 211 9.88 -4.50 -17.40
CA PHE A 211 9.83 -4.13 -18.81
C PHE A 211 8.60 -4.72 -19.53
N GLN A 212 8.27 -5.98 -19.27
CA GLN A 212 7.06 -6.62 -19.79
C GLN A 212 5.79 -5.91 -19.28
N GLY A 213 5.78 -5.51 -18.01
CA GLY A 213 4.67 -4.77 -17.39
C GLY A 213 4.48 -3.36 -17.93
N LEU A 214 5.52 -2.73 -18.47
CA LEU A 214 5.45 -1.44 -19.18
C LEU A 214 5.02 -1.59 -20.66
N GLU A 215 4.37 -2.70 -21.01
CA GLU A 215 4.02 -3.05 -22.39
C GLU A 215 5.22 -3.03 -23.35
N ARG A 216 6.43 -3.27 -22.83
CA ARG A 216 7.70 -3.18 -23.57
C ARG A 216 7.98 -1.80 -24.17
N LYS A 217 7.41 -0.75 -23.59
CA LYS A 217 7.69 0.64 -23.94
C LYS A 217 8.54 1.27 -22.85
N LEU A 218 9.72 1.74 -23.21
CA LEU A 218 10.56 2.50 -22.30
C LEU A 218 10.25 3.99 -22.44
N PRO A 219 10.32 4.76 -21.33
CA PRO A 219 10.20 6.20 -21.40
C PRO A 219 11.28 6.79 -22.32
N MET A 220 10.92 7.85 -23.03
CA MET A 220 11.87 8.54 -23.91
C MET A 220 12.82 9.42 -23.08
N PRO A 221 14.12 9.48 -23.43
CA PRO A 221 15.03 10.48 -22.87
C PRO A 221 14.47 11.90 -22.99
N GLY A 222 14.71 12.74 -21.98
CA GLY A 222 14.20 14.10 -21.86
C GLY A 222 12.85 14.21 -21.13
N LYS A 223 12.22 13.09 -20.75
CA LYS A 223 10.97 13.10 -19.96
C LYS A 223 11.26 13.06 -18.46
N THR A 224 10.42 13.72 -17.68
CA THR A 224 10.47 13.65 -16.22
C THR A 224 9.84 12.35 -15.75
N ILE A 225 10.62 11.53 -15.04
CA ILE A 225 10.21 10.23 -14.54
C ILE A 225 10.18 10.29 -13.02
N SER A 226 9.08 9.81 -12.44
CA SER A 226 9.01 9.45 -11.03
C SER A 226 9.24 7.97 -10.89
N ALA A 227 10.26 7.60 -10.12
CA ALA A 227 10.60 6.22 -9.83
C ALA A 227 10.48 5.97 -8.33
N LEU A 228 9.62 5.03 -7.95
CA LEU A 228 9.57 4.46 -6.61
C LEU A 228 10.45 3.21 -6.58
N GLY A 229 11.46 3.19 -5.73
CA GLY A 229 12.33 2.03 -5.65
C GLY A 229 13.10 1.96 -4.36
N ARG A 230 13.90 0.91 -4.21
CA ARG A 230 14.74 0.71 -3.03
C ARG A 230 16.16 1.10 -3.35
N VAL A 231 16.78 1.85 -2.45
CA VAL A 231 18.20 2.18 -2.55
C VAL A 231 19.01 0.91 -2.38
N ASP A 232 19.84 0.62 -3.38
CA ASP A 232 20.80 -0.47 -3.39
C ASP A 232 22.20 0.08 -3.65
N VAL A 233 23.23 -0.64 -3.21
CA VAL A 233 24.62 -0.27 -3.40
C VAL A 233 25.35 -1.42 -4.05
N TYR A 234 25.74 -1.25 -5.30
CA TYR A 234 26.40 -2.27 -6.11
C TYR A 234 27.74 -1.76 -6.64
N LYS A 235 28.82 -2.46 -6.30
CA LYS A 235 30.20 -2.04 -6.64
C LYS A 235 30.49 -0.58 -6.27
N GLU A 236 30.10 -0.19 -5.05
CA GLU A 236 30.26 1.17 -4.50
C GLU A 236 29.42 2.26 -5.21
N LYS A 237 28.60 1.89 -6.19
CA LYS A 237 27.65 2.79 -6.82
C LYS A 237 26.28 2.66 -6.18
N ILE A 238 25.67 3.80 -5.87
CA ILE A 238 24.29 3.90 -5.39
C ILE A 238 23.37 3.77 -6.61
N GLN A 239 22.39 2.89 -6.51
CA GLN A 239 21.40 2.63 -7.55
C GLN A 239 20.01 2.46 -6.92
N LEU A 240 18.97 2.75 -7.69
CA LEU A 240 17.59 2.55 -7.25
C LEU A 240 16.99 1.34 -7.94
N LYS A 241 16.62 0.33 -7.17
CA LYS A 241 15.98 -0.87 -7.69
C LYS A 241 14.46 -0.72 -7.73
N VAL A 242 13.85 -1.01 -8.87
CA VAL A 242 12.39 -0.98 -9.08
C VAL A 242 11.89 -2.40 -9.33
N TRP A 243 10.73 -2.75 -8.74
CA TRP A 243 10.14 -4.10 -8.81
C TRP A 243 8.84 -4.17 -9.58
N GLU A 244 8.02 -3.12 -9.54
CA GLU A 244 6.73 -3.10 -10.21
C GLU A 244 6.71 -2.08 -11.36
N PRO A 245 5.98 -2.35 -12.45
CA PRO A 245 5.83 -1.39 -13.55
C PRO A 245 5.10 -0.12 -13.12
N SER A 246 4.18 -0.21 -12.16
CA SER A 246 3.41 0.92 -11.62
C SER A 246 4.25 1.91 -10.79
N ASP A 247 5.44 1.50 -10.38
CA ASP A 247 6.40 2.29 -9.62
C ASP A 247 7.24 3.22 -10.52
N LEU A 248 7.23 3.00 -11.83
CA LEU A 248 7.84 3.87 -12.82
C LEU A 248 6.75 4.64 -13.55
N ARG A 249 6.72 5.96 -13.39
CA ARG A 249 5.71 6.81 -14.04
C ARG A 249 6.38 7.97 -14.75
N GLU A 250 5.95 8.23 -15.98
CA GLU A 250 6.19 9.52 -16.60
C GLU A 250 5.33 10.55 -15.88
N VAL A 251 5.98 11.50 -15.21
CA VAL A 251 5.31 12.63 -14.60
C VAL A 251 5.32 13.73 -15.63
N THR A 252 4.17 13.94 -16.27
CA THR A 252 3.85 15.28 -16.78
C THR A 252 3.79 16.16 -15.55
N GLU A 253 4.71 17.13 -15.40
CA GLU A 253 4.76 18.04 -14.25
C GLU A 253 3.35 18.47 -13.86
N THR A 254 2.81 17.86 -12.81
CA THR A 254 1.71 18.40 -12.04
C THR A 254 2.37 18.71 -10.73
N LYS A 255 2.59 20.01 -10.50
CA LYS A 255 3.12 20.54 -9.26
C LYS A 255 2.30 19.93 -8.10
N PRO A 256 2.91 19.59 -6.95
CA PRO A 256 2.23 18.89 -5.87
C PRO A 256 0.88 19.54 -5.56
N PRO A 257 -0.18 18.73 -5.29
CA PRO A 257 -1.50 19.25 -4.95
C PRO A 257 -1.33 20.24 -3.80
N VAL A 258 -2.00 21.38 -3.94
CA VAL A 258 -1.98 22.49 -2.98
C VAL A 258 -1.99 21.94 -1.57
N SER A 259 -0.82 22.03 -0.93
CA SER A 259 -0.73 21.84 0.51
C SER A 259 -1.68 22.85 1.13
N ASP A 260 -2.42 22.48 2.17
CA ASP A 260 -3.27 23.38 2.96
C ASP A 260 -2.40 24.43 3.68
N GLY A 261 -1.78 25.33 2.91
CA GLY A 261 -1.02 26.45 3.40
C GLY A 261 -1.91 27.34 4.26
N ALA A 262 -1.31 27.96 5.26
CA ALA A 262 -1.99 28.94 6.10
C ALA A 262 -2.69 29.97 5.21
N ILE A 263 -4.01 30.11 5.40
CA ILE A 263 -4.81 31.07 4.64
C ILE A 263 -4.30 32.46 5.00
N THR A 264 -3.88 33.21 3.99
CA THR A 264 -3.40 34.58 4.11
C THR A 264 -4.54 35.53 3.74
N PRO A 265 -4.95 36.45 4.63
CA PRO A 265 -5.95 37.47 4.31
C PRO A 265 -5.48 38.37 3.17
N VAL A 266 -6.40 38.77 2.29
CA VAL A 266 -6.13 39.69 1.16
C VAL A 266 -5.44 40.97 1.61
N ALA A 267 -5.85 41.55 2.75
CA ALA A 267 -5.29 42.80 3.26
C ALA A 267 -3.81 42.72 3.69
N GLU A 268 -3.30 41.51 3.99
CA GLU A 268 -1.90 41.32 4.39
C GLU A 268 -0.95 41.20 3.20
N ILE A 269 -1.49 41.02 1.99
CA ILE A 269 -0.72 40.83 0.77
C ILE A 269 -0.34 42.19 0.19
N THR A 270 0.96 42.46 0.14
CA THR A 270 1.50 43.74 -0.34
C THR A 270 2.42 43.55 -1.54
N SER A 271 2.62 44.62 -2.33
CA SER A 271 3.52 44.61 -3.49
C SER A 271 4.98 44.30 -3.16
N ALA A 272 5.39 44.45 -1.90
CA ALA A 272 6.72 44.10 -1.41
C ALA A 272 6.98 42.58 -1.42
N GLN A 273 5.93 41.75 -1.46
CA GLN A 273 6.03 40.29 -1.41
C GLN A 273 5.89 39.63 -2.79
N LYS A 274 6.09 40.40 -3.87
CA LYS A 274 6.05 39.90 -5.26
C LYS A 274 6.90 38.63 -5.44
N GLY A 275 6.33 37.63 -6.11
CA GLY A 275 6.96 36.33 -6.36
C GLY A 275 6.78 35.31 -5.24
N SER A 276 6.22 35.71 -4.10
CA SER A 276 5.84 34.78 -3.03
C SER A 276 4.53 34.07 -3.38
N VAL A 277 4.38 32.82 -2.94
CA VAL A 277 3.16 32.04 -3.11
C VAL A 277 2.26 32.23 -1.90
N PHE A 278 0.98 32.54 -2.14
CA PHE A 278 -0.03 32.75 -1.11
C PHE A 278 -1.22 31.82 -1.31
N THR A 279 -1.84 31.41 -0.21
CA THR A 279 -3.14 30.70 -0.20
C THR A 279 -4.22 31.66 0.25
N VAL A 280 -5.17 31.98 -0.62
CA VAL A 280 -6.31 32.88 -0.34
C VAL A 280 -7.60 32.08 -0.46
N VAL A 281 -8.55 32.34 0.45
CA VAL A 281 -9.92 31.81 0.39
C VAL A 281 -10.86 33.00 0.33
N GLY A 282 -11.69 33.06 -0.72
CA GLY A 282 -12.62 34.16 -0.89
C GLY A 282 -13.68 33.85 -1.94
N THR A 283 -14.68 34.72 -2.02
CA THR A 283 -15.78 34.62 -2.98
C THR A 283 -15.37 35.26 -4.30
N LEU A 284 -15.58 34.54 -5.41
CA LEU A 284 -15.33 35.06 -6.74
C LEU A 284 -16.41 36.08 -7.15
N GLY A 285 -15.98 37.20 -7.74
CA GLY A 285 -16.84 38.17 -8.40
C GLY A 285 -17.03 37.89 -9.88
N GLU A 286 -17.63 38.84 -10.60
CA GLU A 286 -17.93 38.72 -12.03
C GLU A 286 -16.64 38.53 -12.87
N PRO A 287 -16.55 37.46 -13.68
CA PRO A 287 -15.38 37.22 -14.53
C PRO A 287 -15.22 38.28 -15.61
N ARG A 288 -13.96 38.59 -15.91
CA ARG A 288 -13.56 39.42 -17.04
C ARG A 288 -12.62 38.67 -17.97
N SER A 289 -13.08 38.38 -19.17
CA SER A 289 -12.25 37.77 -20.22
C SER A 289 -11.19 38.73 -20.75
N ILE A 290 -9.99 38.21 -20.98
CA ILE A 290 -8.87 38.90 -21.61
C ILE A 290 -8.27 38.02 -22.72
N PRO A 291 -7.47 38.57 -23.65
CA PRO A 291 -6.76 37.75 -24.62
C PRO A 291 -5.85 36.72 -23.93
N GLY A 292 -6.24 35.43 -23.99
CA GLY A 292 -5.47 34.31 -23.45
C GLY A 292 -5.77 33.94 -21.99
N GLY A 293 -6.80 34.51 -21.36
CA GLY A 293 -7.18 34.16 -19.98
C GLY A 293 -8.44 34.83 -19.47
N VAL A 294 -8.78 34.60 -18.20
CA VAL A 294 -9.90 35.23 -17.48
C VAL A 294 -9.42 35.73 -16.12
N ILE A 295 -9.84 36.94 -15.78
CA ILE A 295 -9.61 37.56 -14.47
C ILE A 295 -10.87 37.42 -13.65
N TYR A 296 -10.75 36.90 -12.43
CA TYR A 296 -11.81 36.90 -11.43
C TYR A 296 -11.42 37.83 -10.28
N PRO A 297 -12.28 38.76 -9.86
CA PRO A 297 -12.17 39.36 -8.54
C PRO A 297 -12.34 38.26 -7.48
N ILE A 298 -11.55 38.27 -6.42
CA ILE A 298 -11.73 37.43 -5.25
C ILE A 298 -11.76 38.33 -4.01
N ALA A 299 -12.81 38.19 -3.21
CA ALA A 299 -13.01 38.98 -2.01
C ALA A 299 -13.08 38.08 -0.76
N ASP A 300 -12.40 38.49 0.30
CA ASP A 300 -12.54 37.91 1.63
C ASP A 300 -13.01 38.98 2.64
N ASP A 301 -13.09 38.62 3.93
CA ASP A 301 -13.50 39.56 4.99
C ASP A 301 -12.52 40.74 5.18
N SER A 302 -11.33 40.68 4.58
CA SER A 302 -10.25 41.65 4.75
C SER A 302 -10.07 42.59 3.55
N GLY A 303 -10.45 42.17 2.34
CA GLY A 303 -10.36 42.99 1.15
C GLY A 303 -10.66 42.26 -0.16
N GLU A 304 -10.38 42.93 -1.26
CA GLU A 304 -10.60 42.42 -2.62
C GLU A 304 -9.28 42.44 -3.40
N MET A 305 -9.00 41.35 -4.12
CA MET A 305 -7.89 41.24 -5.06
C MET A 305 -8.34 40.52 -6.34
N VAL A 306 -7.41 40.25 -7.25
CA VAL A 306 -7.72 39.53 -8.50
C VAL A 306 -6.93 38.24 -8.64
N VAL A 307 -7.59 37.22 -9.19
CA VAL A 307 -7.00 35.95 -9.62
C VAL A 307 -7.07 35.87 -11.14
N LEU A 308 -5.94 35.57 -11.77
CA LEU A 308 -5.81 35.53 -13.22
C LEU A 308 -5.51 34.11 -13.68
N PHE A 309 -6.46 33.52 -14.43
CA PHE A 309 -6.34 32.20 -15.02
C PHE A 309 -5.94 32.33 -16.49
N TRP A 310 -4.72 31.92 -16.83
CA TRP A 310 -4.25 31.87 -18.22
C TRP A 310 -4.66 30.55 -18.89
N ASP A 311 -5.14 30.62 -20.14
CA ASP A 311 -5.55 29.46 -20.96
C ASP A 311 -4.42 28.45 -21.15
N LYS A 312 -3.17 28.92 -21.09
CA LYS A 312 -1.97 28.07 -21.21
C LYS A 312 -1.62 27.30 -19.94
N LYS A 313 -2.20 27.68 -18.80
CA LYS A 313 -1.86 27.17 -17.45
C LYS A 313 -3.01 26.40 -16.83
N VAL A 314 -4.23 26.90 -17.01
CA VAL A 314 -5.47 26.29 -16.55
C VAL A 314 -6.35 26.09 -17.77
N SER A 315 -6.77 24.85 -18.01
CA SER A 315 -7.64 24.48 -19.13
C SER A 315 -9.00 25.17 -19.02
N GLY A 316 -9.63 25.39 -20.19
CA GLY A 316 -10.90 26.10 -20.30
C GLY A 316 -12.02 25.45 -19.50
N GLU A 317 -12.13 24.11 -19.49
CA GLU A 317 -13.25 23.41 -18.83
C GLU A 317 -13.31 23.66 -17.31
N GLU A 318 -12.19 23.58 -16.60
CA GLU A 318 -12.14 23.78 -15.15
C GLU A 318 -12.23 25.25 -14.74
N ARG A 319 -11.76 26.16 -15.61
CA ARG A 319 -11.92 27.61 -15.44
C ARG A 319 -13.36 28.04 -15.70
N ASP A 320 -14.00 27.46 -16.73
CA ASP A 320 -15.35 27.78 -17.14
C ASP A 320 -16.40 27.18 -16.19
N ALA A 321 -15.98 26.20 -15.36
CA ALA A 321 -16.76 25.71 -14.22
C ALA A 321 -16.78 26.69 -13.02
N LEU A 322 -15.94 27.74 -13.01
CA LEU A 322 -15.94 28.76 -11.96
C LEU A 322 -16.99 29.84 -12.26
N GLU A 323 -18.10 29.78 -11.56
CA GLU A 323 -19.14 30.82 -11.61
C GLU A 323 -18.90 31.94 -10.58
N SER A 324 -19.41 33.14 -10.90
CA SER A 324 -19.49 34.26 -9.96
C SER A 324 -20.27 33.84 -8.70
N GLY A 325 -19.77 34.19 -7.52
CA GLY A 325 -20.37 33.86 -6.22
C GLY A 325 -19.86 32.57 -5.57
N ILE A 326 -18.99 31.80 -6.22
CA ILE A 326 -18.40 30.59 -5.64
C ILE A 326 -17.28 30.95 -4.64
N CYS A 327 -17.20 30.22 -3.52
CA CYS A 327 -16.07 30.30 -2.60
C CYS A 327 -14.90 29.48 -3.16
N LEU A 328 -13.81 30.17 -3.49
CA LEU A 328 -12.61 29.57 -4.07
C LEU A 328 -11.46 29.65 -3.09
N ARG A 329 -10.78 28.51 -2.88
CA ARG A 329 -9.44 28.47 -2.32
C ARG A 329 -8.42 28.42 -3.45
N VAL A 330 -7.54 29.40 -3.53
CA VAL A 330 -6.50 29.50 -4.55
C VAL A 330 -5.12 29.61 -3.90
N THR A 331 -4.14 28.87 -4.41
CA THR A 331 -2.73 28.96 -4.00
C THR A 331 -1.85 29.28 -5.18
N ALA A 332 -1.35 30.51 -5.24
CA ALA A 332 -0.68 31.02 -6.42
C ALA A 332 0.41 32.06 -6.08
N PRO A 333 1.43 32.20 -6.94
CA PRO A 333 2.39 33.29 -6.84
C PRO A 333 1.73 34.66 -7.05
N LEU A 334 2.15 35.63 -6.22
CA LEU A 334 1.79 37.03 -6.36
C LEU A 334 2.58 37.70 -7.49
N VAL A 335 1.86 38.15 -8.51
CA VAL A 335 2.38 38.94 -9.62
C VAL A 335 1.92 40.38 -9.45
N VAL A 336 2.78 41.32 -9.83
CA VAL A 336 2.42 42.74 -9.90
C VAL A 336 2.41 43.14 -11.37
N TYR A 337 1.23 43.41 -11.91
CA TYR A 337 1.06 43.82 -13.30
C TYR A 337 0.41 45.19 -13.37
N LYS A 338 1.09 46.15 -14.01
CA LYS A 338 0.65 47.55 -14.14
C LYS A 338 0.20 48.23 -12.83
N GLY A 339 0.76 47.81 -11.70
CA GLY A 339 0.45 48.35 -10.37
C GLY A 339 -0.65 47.58 -9.61
N THR A 340 -1.28 46.59 -10.23
CA THR A 340 -2.29 45.72 -9.60
C THR A 340 -1.64 44.44 -9.09
N LEU A 341 -2.09 43.97 -7.92
CA LEU A 341 -1.70 42.70 -7.30
C LEU A 341 -2.57 41.58 -7.86
N GLU A 342 -1.95 40.58 -8.47
CA GLU A 342 -2.63 39.48 -9.16
C GLU A 342 -2.10 38.13 -8.67
N LEU A 343 -2.99 37.21 -8.31
CA LEU A 343 -2.64 35.81 -8.07
C LEU A 343 -2.74 35.03 -9.38
N VAL A 344 -1.68 34.34 -9.77
CA VAL A 344 -1.63 33.61 -11.06
C VAL A 344 -1.44 32.11 -10.82
N PRO A 345 -2.52 31.31 -10.80
CA PRO A 345 -2.43 29.86 -10.66
C PRO A 345 -1.62 29.23 -11.79
N GLU A 346 -0.74 28.28 -11.45
CA GLU A 346 0.13 27.62 -12.42
C GLU A 346 -0.52 26.41 -13.09
N ASP A 347 -1.50 25.77 -12.44
CA ASP A 347 -2.24 24.61 -12.93
C ASP A 347 -3.62 24.48 -12.25
N VAL A 348 -4.42 23.48 -12.66
CA VAL A 348 -5.73 23.17 -12.06
C VAL A 348 -5.61 22.75 -10.60
N GLY A 349 -4.49 22.13 -10.21
CA GLY A 349 -4.24 21.72 -8.83
C GLY A 349 -4.06 22.91 -7.87
N ALA A 350 -3.72 24.09 -8.40
CA ALA A 350 -3.49 25.32 -7.66
C ALA A 350 -4.76 25.94 -7.03
N PHE A 351 -5.96 25.44 -7.33
CA PHE A 351 -7.20 25.95 -6.74
C PHE A 351 -8.23 24.83 -6.50
N ARG A 352 -9.17 25.08 -5.59
CA ARG A 352 -10.33 24.21 -5.36
C ARG A 352 -11.53 25.02 -4.89
N VAL A 353 -12.71 24.58 -5.27
CA VAL A 353 -13.98 25.11 -4.78
C VAL A 353 -14.19 24.58 -3.36
N GLU A 354 -14.44 25.48 -2.41
CA GLU A 354 -14.83 25.12 -1.05
C GLU A 354 -16.37 25.13 -0.98
N GLU A 355 -16.95 24.08 -0.40
CA GLU A 355 -18.40 24.04 -0.17
C GLU A 355 -18.76 25.14 0.84
N SER A 356 -19.62 26.07 0.43
CA SER A 356 -20.21 27.05 1.35
C SER A 356 -20.97 26.28 2.43
N LYS A 357 -20.57 26.46 3.69
CA LYS A 357 -21.25 25.87 4.84
C LYS A 357 -22.58 26.54 5.12
#